data_AF-A0A6N8BP89-F1
#
_entry.id   AF-A0A6N8BP89-F1
#
_cell.length_a   1.000
_cell.length_b   1.000
_cell.length_c   1.000
_cell.angle_alpha   90.00
_cell.angle_beta   90.00
_cell.angle_gamma   90.00
#
_symmetry.space_group_name_H-M   'P 1'
#
loop_
_entity.id
_entity.type
_entity.pdbx_description
1 polymer ?
#
loop_
_entity_poly.entity_id
_entity_poly.type
_entity_poly.pdbx_seq_one_letter_code
_entity_poly.pdbx_strand_id
1 'polypeptide(L)'
;MNNDRIMNGATVEVASATRNGESNFATPTLQKKRNRLSASEKKAKRKAVSDDYLAGHPKLAIMLRQGLSKSQFTEILADLFMKDNLTPRAPEYEVVAVSTAIKALSQFAGTTAEYVRVKHDAHSTILTHYIQEIDNEHNQ
;
A
#
# COMPACT_ATOMS: atom_id res chain seq x y z
N MET A 1 -39.06 -66.30 17.66
CA MET A 1 -38.01 -66.41 16.64
C MET A 1 -36.87 -65.52 17.08
N ASN A 2 -35.69 -66.09 17.32
CA ASN A 2 -34.40 -65.61 16.84
C ASN A 2 -33.31 -66.48 17.48
N ASN A 3 -32.86 -67.39 16.63
CA ASN A 3 -31.75 -68.31 16.85
C ASN A 3 -30.43 -67.55 16.97
N ASP A 4 -29.51 -68.23 17.65
CA ASP A 4 -28.06 -68.22 17.48
C ASP A 4 -27.51 -67.40 16.31
N ARG A 5 -26.40 -66.70 16.54
CA ARG A 5 -25.07 -67.28 16.29
C ARG A 5 -24.00 -66.19 16.28
N ILE A 6 -22.93 -66.50 17.01
CA ILE A 6 -21.61 -65.89 17.02
C ILE A 6 -21.08 -65.71 15.59
N MET A 7 -20.47 -64.56 15.28
CA MET A 7 -19.23 -64.50 14.51
C MET A 7 -18.54 -63.13 14.69
N ASN A 8 -17.28 -63.19 15.09
CA ASN A 8 -16.35 -62.08 15.20
C ASN A 8 -16.14 -61.39 13.85
N GLY A 9 -16.12 -60.06 13.84
CA GLY A 9 -15.80 -59.24 12.68
C GLY A 9 -15.22 -57.93 13.13
N ALA A 10 -14.02 -57.63 12.65
CA ALA A 10 -13.14 -56.56 13.08
C ALA A 10 -13.74 -55.15 12.99
N THR A 11 -13.12 -54.27 13.80
CA THR A 11 -12.95 -52.82 13.59
C THR A 11 -14.21 -51.96 13.56
N VAL A 12 -14.30 -51.00 14.48
CA VAL A 12 -14.25 -49.55 14.22
C VAL A 12 -14.51 -48.80 15.54
N GLU A 13 -13.47 -48.07 15.93
CA GLU A 13 -13.45 -46.75 16.56
C GLU A 13 -14.19 -46.37 17.87
N VAL A 14 -13.45 -45.52 18.60
CA VAL A 14 -13.82 -44.52 19.61
C VAL A 14 -14.08 -45.02 21.03
N ALA A 15 -13.06 -44.89 21.88
CA ALA A 15 -13.12 -43.95 23.01
C ALA A 15 -11.74 -43.75 23.69
N SER A 16 -11.27 -42.50 23.58
CA SER A 16 -10.65 -41.72 24.68
C SER A 16 -9.18 -41.95 25.08
N ALA A 17 -8.38 -40.96 24.64
CA ALA A 17 -7.30 -40.25 25.35
C ALA A 17 -6.01 -41.06 25.68
N THR A 18 -4.79 -40.57 25.51
CA THR A 18 -4.22 -39.22 25.45
C THR A 18 -2.80 -39.33 24.88
N ARG A 19 -2.27 -38.24 24.29
CA ARG A 19 -0.87 -37.74 24.31
C ARG A 19 -0.21 -37.55 22.93
N ASN A 20 0.04 -36.26 22.68
CA ASN A 20 1.19 -35.68 22.01
C ASN A 20 1.41 -36.05 20.55
N GLY A 21 0.58 -35.47 19.69
CA GLY A 21 1.00 -35.12 18.34
C GLY A 21 1.65 -33.75 18.35
N GLU A 22 2.98 -33.68 18.42
CA GLU A 22 3.73 -32.54 17.89
C GLU A 22 3.54 -32.53 16.37
N SER A 23 2.41 -31.97 15.93
CA SER A 23 2.29 -31.53 14.54
C SER A 23 3.11 -30.24 14.44
N ASN A 24 4.33 -30.37 13.93
CA ASN A 24 5.12 -29.26 13.43
C ASN A 24 4.33 -28.60 12.28
N PHE A 25 3.38 -27.73 12.62
CA PHE A 25 2.86 -26.74 11.71
C PHE A 25 4.01 -25.76 11.45
N ALA A 26 4.85 -26.11 10.47
CA ALA A 26 5.74 -25.16 9.85
C ALA A 26 4.85 -24.07 9.22
N THR A 27 4.62 -22.99 9.96
CA THR A 27 4.07 -21.76 9.42
C THR A 27 4.92 -21.41 8.20
N PRO A 28 4.36 -21.24 6.99
CA PRO A 28 5.14 -20.78 5.86
C PRO A 28 5.70 -19.43 6.26
N THR A 29 7.00 -19.37 6.52
CA THR A 29 7.72 -18.11 6.66
C THR A 29 7.52 -17.38 5.34
N LEU A 30 6.57 -16.44 5.32
CA LEU A 30 6.34 -15.53 4.22
C LEU A 30 7.67 -14.82 3.98
N GLN A 31 8.44 -15.33 3.01
CA GLN A 31 9.69 -14.73 2.63
C GLN A 31 9.36 -13.30 2.22
N LYS A 32 9.84 -12.34 3.02
CA LYS A 32 9.64 -10.92 2.79
C LYS A 32 10.28 -10.59 1.44
N LYS A 33 9.47 -10.61 0.37
CA LYS A 33 9.93 -10.27 -0.98
C LYS A 33 10.53 -8.88 -0.91
N ARG A 34 11.82 -8.78 -1.21
CA ARG A 34 12.51 -7.49 -1.28
C ARG A 34 11.89 -6.73 -2.46
N ASN A 35 11.23 -5.61 -2.17
CA ASN A 35 10.67 -4.73 -3.19
C ASN A 35 11.79 -3.94 -3.90
N ARG A 36 12.61 -4.65 -4.68
CA ARG A 36 13.72 -4.06 -5.43
C ARG A 36 13.27 -3.89 -6.88
N LEU A 37 13.12 -2.63 -7.30
CA LEU A 37 12.79 -2.28 -8.68
C LEU A 37 13.90 -2.80 -9.61
N SER A 38 13.49 -3.42 -10.71
CA SER A 38 14.35 -3.75 -11.84
C SER A 38 14.88 -2.48 -12.53
N ALA A 39 15.87 -2.61 -13.40
CA ALA A 39 16.47 -1.45 -14.08
C ALA A 39 15.45 -0.71 -14.98
N SER A 40 14.57 -1.44 -15.67
CA SER A 40 13.50 -0.87 -16.50
C SER A 40 12.47 -0.15 -15.64
N GLU A 41 12.02 -0.76 -14.54
CA GLU A 41 11.08 -0.13 -13.60
C GLU A 41 11.69 1.12 -12.95
N LYS A 42 12.97 1.09 -12.58
CA LYS A 42 13.68 2.28 -12.09
C LYS A 42 13.69 3.39 -13.13
N LYS A 43 13.94 3.09 -14.40
CA LYS A 43 13.92 4.10 -15.48
C LYS A 43 12.52 4.69 -15.64
N ALA A 44 11.48 3.86 -15.69
CA ALA A 44 10.10 4.32 -15.81
C ALA A 44 9.69 5.17 -14.60
N LYS A 45 10.01 4.73 -13.37
CA LYS A 45 9.71 5.48 -12.15
C LYS A 45 10.48 6.79 -12.05
N ARG A 46 11.74 6.85 -12.49
CA ARG A 46 12.48 8.13 -12.57
C ARG A 46 11.78 9.13 -13.48
N LYS A 47 11.35 8.70 -14.66
CA LYS A 47 10.59 9.56 -15.57
C LYS A 47 9.28 10.04 -14.91
N ALA A 48 8.49 9.13 -14.37
CA ALA A 48 7.22 9.47 -13.73
C ALA A 48 7.40 10.43 -12.52
N VAL A 49 8.41 10.21 -11.68
CA VAL A 49 8.74 11.12 -10.57
C VAL A 49 9.18 12.48 -11.09
N SER A 50 9.96 12.54 -12.18
CA SER A 50 10.36 13.80 -12.79
C SER A 50 9.14 14.58 -13.32
N ASP A 51 8.25 13.91 -14.04
CA ASP A 51 7.03 14.51 -14.58
C ASP A 51 6.14 15.03 -13.44
N ASP A 52 5.94 14.23 -12.40
CA ASP A 52 5.16 14.63 -11.22
C ASP A 52 5.78 15.83 -10.49
N TYR A 53 7.10 15.83 -10.35
CA TYR A 53 7.83 16.90 -9.68
C TYR A 53 7.74 18.22 -10.46
N LEU A 54 7.89 18.16 -11.79
CA LEU A 54 7.76 19.32 -12.67
C LEU A 54 6.34 19.88 -12.68
N ALA A 55 5.33 19.01 -12.55
CA ALA A 55 3.93 19.38 -12.34
C ALA A 55 3.63 20.00 -10.95
N GLY A 56 4.65 20.17 -10.10
CA GLY A 56 4.51 20.87 -8.82
C GLY A 56 3.89 20.01 -7.71
N HIS A 57 3.81 18.69 -7.88
CA HIS A 57 3.29 17.80 -6.85
C HIS A 57 4.25 17.71 -5.65
N PRO A 58 3.74 17.79 -4.40
CA PRO A 58 4.58 17.63 -3.21
C PRO A 58 5.04 16.18 -3.05
N LYS A 59 6.17 15.99 -2.35
CA LYS A 59 6.79 14.68 -2.09
C LYS A 59 5.80 13.58 -1.71
N LEU A 60 4.88 13.86 -0.79
CA LEU A 60 3.91 12.86 -0.34
C LEU A 60 2.96 12.45 -1.48
N ALA A 61 2.48 13.41 -2.28
CA ALA A 61 1.64 13.11 -3.45
C ALA A 61 2.38 12.21 -4.45
N ILE A 62 3.64 12.55 -4.78
CA ILE A 62 4.44 11.75 -5.73
C ILE A 62 4.64 10.32 -5.20
N MET A 63 4.95 10.18 -3.90
CA MET A 63 5.12 8.87 -3.27
C MET A 63 3.83 8.03 -3.36
N LEU A 64 2.67 8.64 -3.10
CA LEU A 64 1.37 7.95 -3.17
C LEU A 64 1.06 7.54 -4.61
N ARG A 65 1.09 8.48 -5.57
CA ARG A 65 0.80 8.21 -7.00
C ARG A 65 1.68 7.11 -7.56
N GLN A 66 2.97 7.17 -7.26
CA GLN A 66 3.95 6.24 -7.82
C GLN A 66 4.12 4.96 -7.00
N GLY A 67 3.43 4.80 -5.86
CA GLY A 67 3.56 3.64 -4.99
C GLY A 67 4.98 3.45 -4.45
N LEU A 68 5.67 4.56 -4.14
CA LEU A 68 7.06 4.56 -3.72
C LEU A 68 7.20 4.66 -2.21
N SER A 69 8.09 3.84 -1.66
CA SER A 69 8.58 4.07 -0.30
C SER A 69 9.44 5.34 -0.22
N LYS A 70 9.56 5.90 0.98
CA LYS A 70 10.37 7.11 1.23
C LYS A 70 11.82 6.94 0.74
N SER A 71 12.41 5.77 0.92
CA SER A 71 13.78 5.47 0.49
C SER A 71 13.88 5.46 -1.05
N GLN A 72 13.00 4.74 -1.74
CA GLN A 72 12.97 4.70 -3.21
C GLN A 72 12.78 6.08 -3.81
N PHE A 73 11.83 6.86 -3.30
CA PHE A 73 11.62 8.23 -3.76
C PHE A 73 12.86 9.11 -3.56
N THR A 74 13.51 9.01 -2.39
CA THR A 74 14.68 9.84 -2.08
C THR A 74 15.88 9.47 -2.96
N GLU A 75 16.10 8.18 -3.24
CA GLU A 75 17.11 7.70 -4.19
C GLU A 75 16.84 8.25 -5.60
N ILE A 76 15.60 8.14 -6.09
CA ILE A 76 15.19 8.63 -7.40
C ILE A 76 15.37 10.16 -7.50
N LEU A 77 14.91 10.90 -6.50
CA LEU A 77 14.97 12.36 -6.52
C LEU A 77 16.42 12.87 -6.45
N ALA A 78 17.26 12.22 -5.65
CA ALA A 78 18.69 12.53 -5.62
C ALA A 78 19.36 12.28 -6.98
N ASP A 79 19.04 11.15 -7.62
CA ASP A 79 19.48 10.87 -8.99
C ASP A 79 19.06 11.97 -9.97
N LEU A 80 17.80 12.41 -9.93
CA LEU A 80 17.26 13.45 -10.81
C LEU A 80 17.98 14.80 -10.61
N PHE A 81 18.25 15.20 -9.37
CA PHE A 81 18.98 16.44 -9.08
C PHE A 81 20.44 16.39 -9.50
N MET A 82 21.10 15.22 -9.37
CA MET A 82 22.53 15.11 -9.62
C MET A 82 22.87 14.80 -11.08
N LYS A 83 22.01 14.03 -11.79
CA LYS A 83 22.31 13.51 -13.13
C LYS A 83 21.47 14.15 -14.22
N ASP A 84 20.22 14.46 -13.91
CA ASP A 84 19.24 14.92 -14.90
C ASP A 84 18.99 16.45 -14.81
N ASN A 85 19.86 17.18 -14.07
CA ASN A 85 19.85 18.64 -13.90
C ASN A 85 18.50 19.22 -13.46
N LEU A 86 17.72 18.46 -12.67
CA LEU A 86 16.45 18.93 -12.15
C LEU A 86 16.70 19.96 -11.04
N THR A 87 16.10 21.15 -11.14
CA THR A 87 16.26 22.22 -10.14
C THR A 87 15.30 22.03 -8.95
N PRO A 88 15.76 22.22 -7.70
CA PRO A 88 14.88 22.31 -6.53
C PRO A 88 13.77 23.36 -6.72
N ARG A 89 12.52 22.98 -6.49
CA ARG A 89 11.32 23.83 -6.63
C ARG A 89 10.38 23.56 -5.46
N ALA A 90 9.70 24.60 -4.99
CA ALA A 90 8.64 24.46 -4.01
C ALA A 90 7.39 23.81 -4.65
N PRO A 91 6.67 22.94 -3.93
CA PRO A 91 5.44 22.35 -4.44
C PRO A 91 4.34 23.41 -4.54
N GLU A 92 3.36 23.17 -5.42
CA GLU A 92 2.23 24.08 -5.64
C GLU A 92 1.12 23.96 -4.58
N TYR A 93 1.18 22.92 -3.76
CA TYR A 93 0.21 22.62 -2.72
C TYR A 93 0.80 21.62 -1.72
N GLU A 94 0.13 21.43 -0.60
CA GLU A 94 0.51 20.43 0.40
C GLU A 94 -0.46 19.25 0.40
N VAL A 95 0.04 18.08 0.80
CA VAL A 95 -0.80 16.91 1.07
C VAL A 95 -0.60 16.49 2.51
N VAL A 96 -1.69 16.37 3.24
CA VAL A 96 -1.68 15.98 4.66
C VAL A 96 -2.66 14.84 4.89
N ALA A 97 -2.36 13.99 5.87
CA ALA A 97 -3.27 12.94 6.29
C ALA A 97 -4.54 13.55 6.90
N VAL A 98 -5.68 12.93 6.62
CA VAL A 98 -6.98 13.35 7.14
C VAL A 98 -7.03 13.09 8.65
N SER A 99 -7.09 14.17 9.42
CA SER A 99 -7.20 14.14 10.88
C SER A 99 -8.66 14.13 11.34
N THR A 100 -8.91 13.87 12.62
CA THR A 100 -10.25 13.95 13.23
C THR A 100 -10.87 15.34 13.03
N ALA A 101 -10.08 16.41 13.13
CA ALA A 101 -10.56 17.77 12.91
C ALA A 101 -10.99 18.01 11.46
N ILE A 102 -10.27 17.44 10.49
CA ILE A 102 -10.64 17.53 9.06
C ILE A 102 -11.93 16.74 8.81
N LYS A 103 -12.08 15.55 9.39
CA LYS A 103 -13.32 14.73 9.27
C LYS A 103 -14.55 15.38 9.89
N ALA A 104 -14.38 16.27 10.86
CA ALA A 104 -15.49 17.00 11.47
C ALA A 104 -16.12 18.03 10.52
N LEU A 105 -15.42 18.43 9.46
CA LEU A 105 -15.97 19.31 8.43
C LEU A 105 -16.96 18.52 7.56
N SER A 106 -18.14 19.08 7.32
CA SER A 106 -19.23 18.41 6.60
C SER A 106 -18.82 17.88 5.23
N GLN A 107 -17.94 18.58 4.52
CA GLN A 107 -17.45 18.16 3.20
C GLN A 107 -16.53 16.92 3.24
N PHE A 108 -15.95 16.58 4.39
CA PHE A 108 -15.13 15.39 4.59
C PHE A 108 -15.81 14.37 5.52
N ALA A 109 -17.03 14.66 6.00
CA ALA A 109 -17.76 13.75 6.85
C ALA A 109 -18.13 12.47 6.07
N GLY A 110 -17.77 11.30 6.61
CA GLY A 110 -18.03 10.01 5.96
C GLY A 110 -17.13 9.69 4.75
N THR A 111 -16.13 10.53 4.43
CA THR A 111 -15.18 10.24 3.36
C THR A 111 -14.22 9.11 3.74
N THR A 112 -13.88 8.27 2.76
CA THR A 112 -12.81 7.26 2.88
C THR A 112 -11.44 7.80 2.49
N ALA A 113 -11.36 9.07 2.06
CA ALA A 113 -10.09 9.68 1.70
C ALA A 113 -9.14 9.68 2.91
N GLU A 114 -7.92 9.18 2.69
CA GLU A 114 -6.86 9.16 3.70
C GLU A 114 -6.07 10.48 3.75
N TYR A 115 -6.12 11.24 2.66
CA TYR A 115 -5.35 12.47 2.49
C TYR A 115 -6.21 13.61 1.95
N VAL A 116 -5.82 14.84 2.27
CA VAL A 116 -6.37 16.07 1.68
C VAL A 116 -5.26 16.90 1.05
N ARG A 117 -5.60 17.58 -0.04
CA ARG A 117 -4.81 18.64 -0.63
C ARG A 117 -5.14 19.95 0.10
N VAL A 118 -4.10 20.65 0.50
CA VAL A 118 -4.17 21.97 1.14
C VAL A 118 -3.56 23.00 0.20
N LYS A 119 -4.33 24.04 -0.12
CA LYS A 119 -3.84 25.21 -0.85
C LYS A 119 -4.05 26.45 0.00
N HIS A 120 -3.05 27.31 0.05
CA HIS A 120 -3.12 28.60 0.71
C HIS A 120 -3.27 29.69 -0.34
N ASP A 121 -4.36 30.44 -0.24
CA ASP A 121 -4.54 31.69 -0.96
C ASP A 121 -4.31 32.85 0.03
N ALA A 122 -4.19 34.08 -0.47
CA ALA A 122 -3.84 35.25 0.34
C ALA A 122 -4.74 35.49 1.58
N HIS A 123 -5.94 34.92 1.60
CA HIS A 123 -6.95 35.15 2.64
C HIS A 123 -7.57 33.86 3.20
N SER A 124 -7.21 32.69 2.70
CA SER A 124 -7.91 31.46 3.06
C SER A 124 -7.05 30.21 2.87
N THR A 125 -7.48 29.13 3.52
CA THR A 125 -6.95 27.79 3.29
C THR A 125 -8.05 26.95 2.68
N ILE A 126 -7.78 26.42 1.48
CA ILE A 126 -8.71 25.58 0.74
C ILE A 126 -8.30 24.13 0.94
N LEU A 127 -9.23 23.33 1.48
CA LEU A 127 -9.08 21.90 1.64
C LEU A 127 -9.88 21.18 0.56
N THR A 128 -9.22 20.32 -0.20
CA THR A 128 -9.84 19.47 -1.22
C THR A 128 -9.47 18.01 -0.99
N HIS A 129 -10.35 17.08 -1.35
CA HIS A 129 -10.02 15.65 -1.28
C HIS A 129 -8.80 15.36 -2.14
N TYR A 130 -7.86 14.59 -1.61
CA TYR A 130 -6.77 14.06 -2.41
C TYR A 130 -7.22 12.75 -3.04
N ILE A 131 -7.43 12.77 -4.35
CA ILE A 131 -7.74 11.57 -5.14
C ILE A 131 -6.44 11.15 -5.81
N GLN A 132 -6.02 9.91 -5.55
CA GLN A 132 -4.97 9.29 -6.35
C GLN A 132 -5.56 8.99 -7.72
N GLU A 133 -5.24 9.80 -8.72
CA GLU A 133 -5.50 9.46 -10.12
C GLU A 133 -4.67 8.22 -10.43
N ILE A 134 -5.30 7.06 -10.37
CA ILE A 134 -4.73 5.81 -10.87
C ILE A 134 -4.96 5.88 -12.38
N ASP A 135 -3.93 6.25 -13.13
CA ASP A 135 -3.91 6.05 -14.58
C ASP A 135 -3.95 4.53 -14.84
N ASN A 136 -5.15 3.97 -14.90
CA ASN A 136 -5.42 2.64 -15.43
C ASN A 136 -5.32 2.70 -16.97
N GLU A 137 -4.13 2.99 -17.48
CA GLU A 137 -3.82 2.82 -18.90
C GLU A 137 -2.65 1.85 -19.05
N HIS A 138 -2.86 0.56 -18.76
CA HIS A 138 -1.98 -0.54 -19.21
C HIS A 138 -2.78 -1.85 -19.29
N ASN A 139 -3.90 -1.85 -20.02
CA ASN A 139 -4.48 -3.09 -20.52
C ASN A 139 -5.29 -2.86 -21.81
N GLN A 140 -4.57 -2.72 -22.93
CA GLN A 140 -5.03 -3.13 -24.25
C GLN A 140 -3.89 -3.84 -24.95
#